data_AF-A0A3A9ESK9-F1
#
_entry.id   AF-A0A3A9ESK9-F1
#
_cell.length_a   1.000
_cell.length_b   1.000
_cell.length_c   1.000
_cell.angle_alpha   90.00
_cell.angle_beta   90.00
_cell.angle_gamma   90.00
#
_symmetry.space_group_name_H-M   'P 1'
#
loop_
_entity.id
_entity.type
_entity.pdbx_description
1 polymer ?
#
loop_
_entity_poly.entity_id
_entity_poly.type
_entity_poly.pdbx_seq_one_letter_code
_entity_poly.pdbx_strand_id
1 'polypeptide(L)'
;MSPMKQSKIYKLFSCFLALCLAAAVCMGCAACALAADELPPAAEPLEPAPFPDVEFHWGRPAIAYCVERGYLNGVSAGAFQPNATVTRAQVVQALYNMAGSPETEGMDSPFLDIAGHWGEKAVIWAYNAGIVNGIGAQAFAPNAAVIREQAAVMFQCYREHSLGEPMDLDGSYLDSFTDRALISSWAREGVNWAVQAGVMSGTGKNTLAPKGTCTRAQLAQFIKNYYEPTVPEMPEDPPQGDGDGPSGGGNFGGSLDTPRNSPLVSYTQLSPNHSGQRTHKIDTITIHCMAEDWTVERCGQQFADPNYQASSNYGVGSDGRIALYVDEWNRSWCSSSAENDNRAVTIEVANIGGAPLWPVSQQAYSALIDLVTDICRRNGIERLLWQGDKSLVGQVDKQNMTVHRWFANKSCPGDYLYNRHGDIAETVNRRLLNTNVAGAISKAAGLYRKR
;
A
#
# COMPACT_ATOMS: atom_id res chain seq x y z
N MET A 1 44.28 19.49 -51.36
CA MET A 1 45.29 18.43 -51.27
C MET A 1 44.65 17.20 -50.64
N SER A 2 44.45 16.17 -51.45
CA SER A 2 44.32 14.75 -51.09
C SER A 2 45.24 14.01 -52.08
N PRO A 3 45.68 12.74 -51.91
CA PRO A 3 45.28 11.72 -50.92
C PRO A 3 46.46 10.79 -50.43
N MET A 4 46.09 9.63 -49.83
CA MET A 4 46.84 8.36 -49.60
C MET A 4 47.68 8.23 -48.30
N LYS A 5 47.67 7.15 -47.51
CA LYS A 5 47.32 5.71 -47.62
C LYS A 5 47.11 5.13 -46.18
N GLN A 6 46.11 4.26 -45.92
CA GLN A 6 46.22 2.78 -45.67
C GLN A 6 47.44 2.33 -44.80
N SER A 7 47.43 1.38 -43.85
CA SER A 7 46.44 0.44 -43.26
C SER A 7 47.09 -0.36 -42.10
N LYS A 8 46.28 -0.75 -41.09
CA LYS A 8 46.17 -2.12 -40.50
C LYS A 8 47.33 -2.82 -39.72
N ILE A 9 46.92 -3.40 -38.56
CA ILE A 9 47.20 -4.75 -38.00
C ILE A 9 48.12 -4.90 -36.74
N TYR A 10 47.57 -5.71 -35.83
CA TYR A 10 47.96 -6.20 -34.50
C TYR A 10 49.08 -7.27 -34.44
N LYS A 11 49.74 -7.37 -33.26
CA LYS A 11 50.04 -8.58 -32.42
C LYS A 11 51.48 -8.54 -31.82
N LEU A 12 51.64 -8.81 -30.52
CA LEU A 12 52.21 -10.08 -29.98
C LEU A 12 52.45 -10.07 -28.44
N PHE A 13 52.39 -11.29 -27.90
CA PHE A 13 52.47 -11.79 -26.52
C PHE A 13 53.88 -11.83 -25.89
N SER A 14 53.96 -11.84 -24.55
CA SER A 14 54.83 -12.73 -23.71
C SER A 14 54.56 -12.50 -22.21
N CYS A 15 54.01 -13.47 -21.45
CA CYS A 15 54.68 -14.51 -20.64
C CYS A 15 55.34 -14.01 -19.33
N PHE A 16 54.77 -14.38 -18.17
CA PHE A 16 55.52 -14.82 -16.99
C PHE A 16 54.69 -15.76 -16.10
N LEU A 17 55.43 -16.67 -15.46
CA LEU A 17 55.11 -17.98 -14.92
C LEU A 17 54.93 -17.93 -13.39
N ALA A 18 54.01 -18.72 -12.82
CA ALA A 18 54.19 -19.32 -11.49
C ALA A 18 53.29 -20.55 -11.33
N LEU A 19 53.93 -21.69 -11.05
CA LEU A 19 53.39 -23.04 -10.89
C LEU A 19 53.53 -23.47 -9.41
N CYS A 20 52.84 -24.57 -9.03
CA CYS A 20 52.98 -25.44 -7.84
C CYS A 20 51.80 -25.34 -6.84
N LEU A 21 51.19 -26.40 -6.30
CA LEU A 21 51.25 -27.86 -6.50
C LEU A 21 50.16 -28.46 -5.57
N ALA A 22 49.31 -29.40 -6.01
CA ALA A 22 48.65 -30.39 -5.12
C ALA A 22 48.00 -31.58 -5.87
N ALA A 23 48.67 -32.73 -5.76
CA ALA A 23 48.18 -34.12 -5.59
C ALA A 23 46.96 -34.70 -6.35
N ALA A 24 47.29 -35.58 -7.31
CA ALA A 24 46.94 -37.00 -7.47
C ALA A 24 45.52 -37.58 -7.14
N VAL A 25 44.88 -38.05 -8.23
CA VAL A 25 44.26 -39.38 -8.49
C VAL A 25 43.22 -39.95 -7.50
N CYS A 26 41.96 -40.01 -7.95
CA CYS A 26 41.18 -41.26 -7.89
C CYS A 26 40.06 -41.28 -8.94
N MET A 27 39.93 -42.42 -9.65
CA MET A 27 38.88 -42.72 -10.63
C MET A 27 37.53 -42.97 -9.96
N GLY A 28 36.46 -42.48 -10.61
CA GLY A 28 35.17 -43.18 -10.66
C GLY A 28 34.11 -42.77 -9.64
N CYS A 29 33.22 -41.86 -10.05
CA CYS A 29 31.77 -42.00 -9.86
C CYS A 29 31.07 -40.84 -10.56
N ALA A 30 30.13 -41.14 -11.46
CA ALA A 30 29.20 -40.16 -11.98
C ALA A 30 28.26 -39.73 -10.84
N ALA A 31 28.41 -38.50 -10.36
CA ALA A 31 27.44 -37.87 -9.47
C ALA A 31 27.51 -36.35 -9.57
N CYS A 32 26.36 -35.75 -9.89
CA CYS A 32 25.92 -34.41 -9.52
C CYS A 32 26.90 -33.26 -9.81
N ALA A 33 26.74 -32.63 -10.98
CA ALA A 33 27.16 -31.24 -11.15
C ALA A 33 26.28 -30.38 -10.23
N LEU A 34 26.78 -30.07 -9.03
CA LEU A 34 26.26 -28.96 -8.24
C LEU A 34 26.58 -27.69 -9.02
N ALA A 35 25.56 -27.11 -9.65
CA ALA A 35 25.58 -25.70 -9.96
C ALA A 35 25.76 -24.97 -8.61
N ALA A 36 26.93 -24.37 -8.41
CA ALA A 36 27.05 -23.32 -7.44
C ALA A 36 26.18 -22.17 -7.97
N ASP A 37 24.98 -22.02 -7.39
CA ASP A 37 24.16 -20.83 -7.56
C ASP A 37 25.06 -19.62 -7.28
N GLU A 38 25.25 -18.76 -8.29
CA GLU A 38 25.69 -17.39 -8.05
C GLU A 38 24.65 -16.76 -7.13
N LEU A 39 25.06 -16.48 -5.89
CA LEU A 39 24.29 -15.65 -4.99
C LEU A 39 23.85 -14.39 -5.75
N PRO A 40 22.55 -14.03 -5.73
CA PRO A 40 22.10 -12.80 -6.35
C PRO A 40 22.90 -11.62 -5.77
N PRO A 41 23.22 -10.59 -6.58
CA PRO A 41 23.96 -9.44 -6.11
C PRO A 41 23.27 -8.86 -4.87
N ALA A 42 24.05 -8.60 -3.82
CA ALA A 42 23.56 -7.97 -2.61
C ALA A 42 22.76 -6.71 -2.98
N ALA A 43 21.54 -6.59 -2.45
CA ALA A 43 20.69 -5.43 -2.68
C ALA A 43 21.47 -4.14 -2.38
N GLU A 44 21.47 -3.21 -3.34
CA GLU A 44 22.11 -1.92 -3.15
C GLU A 44 21.52 -1.21 -1.92
N PRO A 45 22.36 -0.51 -1.12
CA PRO A 45 21.86 0.27 0.02
C PRO A 45 20.76 1.23 -0.44
N LEU A 46 19.64 1.28 0.29
CA LEU A 46 18.59 2.26 0.01
C LEU A 46 19.19 3.67 0.11
N GLU A 47 19.16 4.43 -0.99
CA GLU A 47 19.55 5.84 -1.02
C GLU A 47 18.86 6.61 0.12
N PRO A 48 19.57 7.54 0.81
CA PRO A 48 19.03 8.24 1.96
C PRO A 48 17.71 8.94 1.58
N ALA A 49 16.73 8.86 2.48
CA ALA A 49 15.44 9.48 2.23
C ALA A 49 15.60 10.99 2.01
N PRO A 50 14.87 11.60 1.05
CA PRO A 50 15.03 13.01 0.74
C PRO A 50 14.64 13.92 1.92
N PHE A 51 13.83 13.41 2.85
CA PHE A 51 13.40 14.10 4.06
C PHE A 51 13.27 13.11 5.23
N PRO A 52 13.56 13.53 6.49
CA PRO A 52 13.40 12.70 7.68
C PRO A 52 11.96 12.19 7.88
N ASP A 53 10.95 13.02 7.61
CA ASP A 53 9.52 12.66 7.73
C ASP A 53 9.02 11.75 6.60
N VAL A 54 9.91 11.36 5.68
CA VAL A 54 9.65 10.42 4.58
C VAL A 54 10.44 9.12 4.77
N GLU A 55 11.37 9.05 5.72
CA GLU A 55 12.32 7.93 5.88
C GLU A 55 11.65 6.55 5.84
N PHE A 56 10.49 6.43 6.50
CA PHE A 56 9.72 5.19 6.61
C PHE A 56 8.33 5.29 5.99
N HIS A 57 8.02 6.38 5.28
CA HIS A 57 6.69 6.63 4.73
C HIS A 57 6.42 5.79 3.46
N TRP A 58 5.19 5.27 3.27
CA TRP A 58 4.85 4.43 2.10
C TRP A 58 5.15 5.10 0.76
N GLY A 59 4.94 6.42 0.70
CA GLY A 59 5.18 7.25 -0.46
C GLY A 59 6.66 7.53 -0.73
N ARG A 60 7.62 7.07 0.08
CA ARG A 60 9.06 7.37 -0.08
C ARG A 60 9.56 7.13 -1.51
N PRO A 61 9.29 6.00 -2.18
CA PRO A 61 9.77 5.80 -3.55
C PRO A 61 9.21 6.83 -4.52
N ALA A 62 7.92 7.16 -4.41
CA ALA A 62 7.27 8.15 -5.26
C ALA A 62 7.72 9.59 -4.95
N ILE A 63 7.95 9.89 -3.67
CA ILE A 63 8.45 11.19 -3.22
C ILE A 63 9.90 11.38 -3.69
N ALA A 64 10.77 10.39 -3.51
CA ALA A 64 12.14 10.42 -4.02
C ALA A 64 12.15 10.62 -5.54
N TYR A 65 11.36 9.83 -6.28
CA TYR A 65 11.18 9.97 -7.73
C TYR A 65 10.83 11.39 -8.14
N CYS A 66 9.85 12.01 -7.46
CA CYS A 66 9.39 13.36 -7.78
C CYS A 66 10.41 14.43 -7.38
N VAL A 67 11.12 14.26 -6.27
CA VAL A 67 12.11 15.23 -5.76
C VAL A 67 13.35 15.24 -6.64
N GLU A 68 13.87 14.07 -7.01
CA GLU A 68 15.02 13.91 -7.90
C GLU A 68 14.79 14.57 -9.27
N ARG A 69 13.54 14.54 -9.75
CA ARG A 69 13.14 15.11 -11.04
C ARG A 69 12.63 16.56 -10.95
N GLY A 70 12.57 17.13 -9.75
CA GLY A 70 12.07 18.48 -9.51
C GLY A 70 10.54 18.64 -9.70
N TYR A 71 9.78 17.55 -9.77
CA TYR A 71 8.32 17.58 -9.91
C TYR A 71 7.65 18.03 -8.61
N LEU A 72 8.17 17.59 -7.46
CA LEU A 72 7.71 18.03 -6.14
C LEU A 72 8.89 18.42 -5.26
N ASN A 73 8.70 19.46 -4.46
CA ASN A 73 9.67 19.91 -3.46
C ASN A 73 9.13 19.70 -2.04
N GLY A 74 10.05 19.65 -1.06
CA GLY A 74 9.70 19.72 0.36
C GLY A 74 8.99 21.03 0.70
N VAL A 75 8.23 21.04 1.79
CA VAL A 75 7.63 22.28 2.32
C VAL A 75 8.65 23.13 3.09
N SER A 76 9.78 22.52 3.45
CA SER A 76 10.97 23.16 4.02
C SER A 76 12.20 22.32 3.71
N ALA A 77 13.38 22.80 4.09
CA ALA A 77 14.63 22.05 3.91
C ALA A 77 14.66 20.69 4.66
N GLY A 78 13.83 20.50 5.69
CA GLY A 78 13.82 19.30 6.52
C GLY A 78 12.50 18.54 6.58
N ALA A 79 11.50 18.90 5.75
CA ALA A 79 10.19 18.25 5.80
C ALA A 79 9.50 18.23 4.45
N PHE A 80 8.91 17.08 4.13
CA PHE A 80 8.02 16.92 2.99
C PHE A 80 6.54 17.07 3.37
N GLN A 81 6.14 16.70 4.58
CA GLN A 81 4.75 16.55 5.04
C GLN A 81 3.91 15.60 4.16
N PRO A 82 4.26 14.32 4.06
CA PRO A 82 3.63 13.40 3.11
C PRO A 82 2.12 13.19 3.31
N ASN A 83 1.63 13.34 4.54
CA ASN A 83 0.21 13.19 4.90
C ASN A 83 -0.58 14.50 4.87
N ALA A 84 0.06 15.65 4.63
CA ALA A 84 -0.66 16.91 4.49
C ALA A 84 -1.49 16.92 3.20
N THR A 85 -2.66 17.55 3.28
CA THR A 85 -3.55 17.72 2.12
C THR A 85 -2.91 18.65 1.10
N VAL A 86 -3.00 18.28 -0.19
CA VAL A 86 -2.52 19.13 -1.29
C VAL A 86 -3.54 20.19 -1.68
N THR A 87 -3.03 21.37 -2.00
CA THR A 87 -3.83 22.46 -2.56
C THR A 87 -3.89 22.40 -4.08
N ARG A 88 -4.85 23.13 -4.66
CA ARG A 88 -5.01 23.26 -6.12
C ARG A 88 -3.75 23.79 -6.79
N ALA A 89 -3.13 24.81 -6.21
CA ALA A 89 -1.86 25.35 -6.72
C ALA A 89 -0.72 24.34 -6.65
N GLN A 90 -0.67 23.47 -5.63
CA GLN A 90 0.38 22.44 -5.52
C GLN A 90 0.27 21.36 -6.60
N VAL A 91 -0.96 20.92 -6.92
CA VAL A 91 -1.17 19.96 -8.01
C VAL A 91 -0.76 20.58 -9.35
N VAL A 92 -1.22 21.79 -9.63
CA VAL A 92 -0.91 22.49 -10.88
C VAL A 92 0.58 22.82 -11.01
N GLN A 93 1.23 23.24 -9.92
CA GLN A 93 2.68 23.46 -9.92
C GLN A 93 3.44 22.18 -10.28
N ALA A 94 3.01 21.02 -9.75
CA ALA A 94 3.66 19.75 -10.06
C ALA A 94 3.55 19.42 -11.56
N LEU A 95 2.37 19.59 -12.16
CA LEU A 95 2.13 19.39 -13.59
C LEU A 95 2.94 20.38 -14.46
N TYR A 96 3.05 21.64 -14.02
CA TYR A 96 3.89 22.65 -14.68
C TYR A 96 5.37 22.26 -14.65
N ASN A 97 5.86 21.75 -13.52
CA ASN A 97 7.22 21.25 -13.40
C ASN A 97 7.45 20.02 -14.29
N MET A 98 6.49 19.09 -14.35
CA MET A 98 6.50 17.93 -15.24
C MET A 98 6.57 18.34 -16.73
N ALA A 99 5.93 19.46 -17.10
CA ALA A 99 6.01 20.05 -18.43
C ALA A 99 7.34 20.79 -18.73
N GLY A 100 8.28 20.82 -17.78
CA GLY A 100 9.55 21.54 -17.94
C GLY A 100 9.46 23.04 -17.66
N SER A 101 8.44 23.48 -16.92
CA SER A 101 8.24 24.90 -16.53
C SER A 101 8.19 25.87 -17.73
N PRO A 102 7.27 25.66 -18.68
CA PRO A 102 7.19 26.47 -19.91
C PRO A 102 6.99 27.97 -19.63
N GLU A 103 7.50 28.81 -20.53
CA GLU A 103 7.36 30.27 -20.41
C GLU A 103 5.89 30.71 -20.46
N THR A 104 5.57 31.72 -19.66
CA THR A 104 4.20 32.25 -19.48
C THR A 104 4.10 33.73 -19.86
N GLU A 105 5.15 34.30 -20.45
CA GLU A 105 5.15 35.70 -20.87
C GLU A 105 4.08 35.92 -21.96
N GLY A 106 3.25 36.95 -21.76
CA GLY A 106 2.15 37.27 -22.67
C GLY A 106 0.93 36.35 -22.57
N MET A 107 0.92 35.38 -21.65
CA MET A 107 -0.27 34.57 -21.34
C MET A 107 -1.10 35.27 -20.26
N ASP A 108 -2.41 35.35 -20.48
CA ASP A 108 -3.36 35.89 -19.50
C ASP A 108 -4.21 34.77 -18.88
N SER A 109 -4.76 35.04 -17.70
CA SER A 109 -5.82 34.23 -17.10
C SER A 109 -6.89 35.14 -16.47
N PRO A 110 -8.13 34.68 -16.32
CA PRO A 110 -9.19 35.51 -15.73
C PRO A 110 -9.14 35.54 -14.20
N PHE A 111 -8.21 34.81 -13.56
CA PHE A 111 -8.20 34.59 -12.12
C PHE A 111 -7.55 35.75 -11.37
N LEU A 112 -8.32 36.41 -10.51
CA LEU A 112 -7.84 37.56 -9.74
C LEU A 112 -7.16 37.14 -8.43
N ASP A 113 -7.51 35.96 -7.90
CA ASP A 113 -7.07 35.44 -6.61
C ASP A 113 -5.69 34.74 -6.65
N ILE A 114 -4.98 34.83 -7.77
CA ILE A 114 -3.62 34.32 -7.95
C ILE A 114 -2.56 35.41 -8.02
N ALA A 115 -2.95 36.70 -8.09
CA ALA A 115 -2.00 37.80 -8.17
C ALA A 115 -1.06 37.83 -6.95
N GLY A 116 0.25 37.72 -7.19
CA GLY A 116 1.27 37.66 -6.14
C GLY A 116 1.37 36.30 -5.44
N HIS A 117 0.65 35.28 -5.90
CA HIS A 117 0.73 33.92 -5.37
C HIS A 117 1.94 33.18 -5.96
N TRP A 118 2.63 32.37 -5.16
CA TRP A 118 3.84 31.66 -5.61
C TRP A 118 3.60 30.73 -6.82
N GLY A 119 2.39 30.20 -6.95
CA GLY A 119 1.97 29.32 -8.05
C GLY A 119 1.35 30.05 -9.25
N GLU A 120 1.37 31.39 -9.29
CA GLU A 120 0.70 32.20 -10.31
C GLU A 120 1.05 31.77 -11.73
N LYS A 121 2.35 31.62 -12.05
CA LYS A 121 2.81 31.18 -13.36
C LYS A 121 2.27 29.80 -13.74
N ALA A 122 2.33 28.84 -12.82
CA ALA A 122 1.84 27.49 -13.07
C ALA A 122 0.32 27.50 -13.34
N VAL A 123 -0.45 28.33 -12.62
CA VAL A 123 -1.89 28.46 -12.84
C VAL A 123 -2.20 29.11 -14.19
N ILE A 124 -1.48 30.17 -14.57
CA ILE A 124 -1.63 30.83 -15.88
C ILE A 124 -1.36 29.84 -17.01
N TRP A 125 -0.25 29.10 -16.94
CA TRP A 125 0.06 28.07 -17.91
C TRP A 125 -1.03 27.00 -17.96
N ALA A 126 -1.43 26.44 -16.81
CA ALA A 126 -2.41 25.36 -16.78
C ALA A 126 -3.79 25.78 -17.31
N TYR A 127 -4.16 27.05 -17.13
CA TYR A 127 -5.36 27.62 -17.75
C TYR A 127 -5.23 27.65 -19.27
N ASN A 128 -4.15 28.22 -19.79
CA ASN A 128 -3.91 28.32 -21.24
C ASN A 128 -3.68 26.95 -21.91
N ALA A 129 -3.19 25.98 -21.16
CA ALA A 129 -3.02 24.58 -21.58
C ALA A 129 -4.34 23.77 -21.55
N GLY A 130 -5.44 24.34 -21.05
CA GLY A 130 -6.72 23.64 -20.92
C GLY A 130 -6.77 22.62 -19.78
N ILE A 131 -5.82 22.65 -18.85
CA ILE A 131 -5.73 21.73 -17.71
C ILE A 131 -6.69 22.13 -16.59
N VAL A 132 -6.97 23.43 -16.44
CA VAL A 132 -7.87 23.97 -15.42
C VAL A 132 -8.75 25.11 -15.94
N ASN A 133 -9.98 25.22 -15.44
CA ASN A 133 -10.93 26.30 -15.78
C ASN A 133 -11.29 27.21 -14.59
N GLY A 134 -10.72 26.99 -13.40
CA GLY A 134 -11.02 27.74 -12.18
C GLY A 134 -12.29 27.28 -11.44
N ILE A 135 -12.74 28.07 -10.48
CA ILE A 135 -13.98 27.89 -9.71
C ILE A 135 -14.90 29.11 -9.90
N GLY A 136 -15.52 29.19 -11.09
CA GLY A 136 -16.29 30.34 -11.53
C GLY A 136 -15.49 31.26 -12.44
N ALA A 137 -16.02 32.44 -12.74
CA ALA A 137 -15.52 33.28 -13.83
C ALA A 137 -14.14 33.93 -13.56
N GLN A 138 -13.79 34.21 -12.31
CA GLN A 138 -12.62 35.04 -11.97
C GLN A 138 -11.79 34.51 -10.79
N ALA A 139 -12.00 33.26 -10.38
CA ALA A 139 -11.31 32.69 -9.23
C ALA A 139 -10.76 31.30 -9.54
N PHE A 140 -9.57 31.00 -9.05
CA PHE A 140 -8.95 29.68 -9.12
C PHE A 140 -9.00 28.92 -7.78
N ALA A 141 -9.02 29.63 -6.66
CA ALA A 141 -8.83 29.15 -5.29
C ALA A 141 -7.52 28.35 -5.09
N PRO A 142 -6.34 29.00 -5.23
CA PRO A 142 -5.05 28.30 -5.22
C PRO A 142 -4.76 27.52 -3.93
N ASN A 143 -5.31 27.97 -2.80
CA ASN A 143 -5.10 27.35 -1.49
C ASN A 143 -6.19 26.35 -1.07
N ALA A 144 -7.24 26.15 -1.89
CA ALA A 144 -8.26 25.17 -1.58
C ALA A 144 -7.72 23.74 -1.74
N ALA A 145 -8.15 22.84 -0.85
CA ALA A 145 -7.82 21.43 -0.91
C ALA A 145 -8.34 20.79 -2.21
N VAL A 146 -7.53 19.93 -2.82
CA VAL A 146 -7.94 19.14 -3.99
C VAL A 146 -8.55 17.83 -3.53
N ILE A 147 -9.71 17.49 -4.09
CA ILE A 147 -10.31 16.16 -3.96
C ILE A 147 -9.87 15.24 -5.10
N ARG A 148 -9.98 13.93 -4.89
CA ARG A 148 -9.48 12.90 -5.79
C ARG A 148 -10.04 13.01 -7.21
N GLU A 149 -11.35 13.20 -7.37
CA GLU A 149 -11.94 13.34 -8.72
C GLU A 149 -11.43 14.59 -9.47
N GLN A 150 -11.09 15.67 -8.75
CA GLN A 150 -10.48 16.86 -9.36
C GLN A 150 -9.04 16.59 -9.80
N ALA A 151 -8.26 15.89 -8.98
CA ALA A 151 -6.91 15.49 -9.35
C ALA A 151 -6.92 14.59 -10.59
N ALA A 152 -7.83 13.60 -10.66
CA ALA A 152 -7.96 12.73 -11.82
C ALA A 152 -8.19 13.52 -13.12
N VAL A 153 -9.12 14.47 -13.10
CA VAL A 153 -9.40 15.34 -14.26
C VAL A 153 -8.19 16.20 -14.63
N MET A 154 -7.50 16.79 -13.66
CA MET A 154 -6.28 17.59 -13.96
C MET A 154 -5.19 16.75 -14.64
N PHE A 155 -4.98 15.51 -14.19
CA PHE A 155 -4.00 14.60 -14.83
C PHE A 155 -4.47 14.13 -16.22
N GLN A 156 -5.77 13.89 -16.42
CA GLN A 156 -6.32 13.57 -17.74
C GLN A 156 -6.08 14.72 -18.72
N CYS A 157 -6.49 15.95 -18.36
CA CYS A 157 -6.32 17.12 -19.21
C CYS A 157 -4.84 17.41 -19.47
N TYR A 158 -3.96 17.19 -18.48
CA TYR A 158 -2.52 17.29 -18.69
C TYR A 158 -2.01 16.26 -19.71
N ARG A 159 -2.48 15.01 -19.66
CA ARG A 159 -2.13 13.99 -20.66
C ARG A 159 -2.56 14.40 -22.05
N GLU A 160 -3.81 14.84 -22.20
CA GLU A 160 -4.37 15.27 -23.48
C GLU A 160 -3.61 16.46 -24.05
N HIS A 161 -3.26 17.44 -23.21
CA HIS A 161 -2.39 18.55 -23.60
C HIS A 161 -1.00 18.06 -24.05
N SER A 162 -0.41 17.12 -23.33
CA SER A 162 0.97 16.66 -23.56
C SER A 162 1.12 15.71 -24.74
N LEU A 163 0.11 14.87 -25.01
CA LEU A 163 0.16 13.79 -26.00
C LEU A 163 -0.79 13.99 -27.19
N GLY A 164 -1.75 14.91 -27.10
CA GLY A 164 -2.66 15.28 -28.20
C GLY A 164 -3.75 14.27 -28.54
N GLU A 165 -3.70 13.05 -28.01
CA GLU A 165 -4.63 11.96 -28.37
C GLU A 165 -5.39 11.46 -27.13
N PRO A 166 -6.74 11.42 -27.15
CA PRO A 166 -7.51 10.83 -26.08
C PRO A 166 -7.22 9.32 -25.95
N MET A 167 -7.39 8.77 -24.76
CA MET A 167 -7.29 7.32 -24.55
C MET A 167 -8.64 6.67 -24.88
N ASP A 168 -8.62 5.51 -25.52
CA ASP A 168 -9.84 4.70 -25.64
C ASP A 168 -10.25 4.17 -24.26
N LEU A 169 -11.33 4.71 -23.74
CA LEU A 169 -11.79 4.41 -22.39
C LEU A 169 -12.73 3.21 -22.36
N ASP A 170 -12.38 2.21 -21.55
CA ASP A 170 -13.29 1.14 -21.16
C ASP A 170 -13.99 1.55 -19.86
N GLY A 171 -15.31 1.72 -19.91
CA GLY A 171 -16.13 2.09 -18.76
C GLY A 171 -16.15 1.03 -17.64
N SER A 172 -15.78 -0.22 -17.95
CA SER A 172 -15.80 -1.35 -17.02
C SER A 172 -14.81 -1.18 -15.84
N TYR A 173 -13.75 -0.39 -16.02
CA TYR A 173 -12.75 -0.13 -14.98
C TYR A 173 -13.32 0.53 -13.73
N LEU A 174 -14.48 1.19 -13.84
CA LEU A 174 -15.18 1.75 -12.69
C LEU A 174 -16.11 0.75 -11.98
N ASP A 175 -16.49 -0.37 -12.60
CA ASP A 175 -17.55 -1.26 -12.10
C ASP A 175 -17.16 -2.01 -10.82
N SER A 176 -15.86 -2.24 -10.62
CA SER A 176 -15.30 -2.82 -9.39
C SER A 176 -15.45 -1.90 -8.17
N PHE A 177 -15.72 -0.60 -8.38
CA PHE A 177 -15.86 0.36 -7.30
C PHE A 177 -17.31 0.55 -6.87
N THR A 178 -17.53 0.32 -5.57
CA THR A 178 -18.85 0.42 -4.91
C THR A 178 -19.34 1.86 -4.77
N ASP A 179 -18.42 2.82 -4.73
CA ASP A 179 -18.69 4.25 -4.57
C ASP A 179 -18.59 5.03 -5.88
N ARG A 180 -18.55 4.35 -7.03
CA ARG A 180 -18.51 4.99 -8.37
C ARG A 180 -19.68 5.94 -8.64
N ALA A 181 -20.82 5.73 -7.98
CA ALA A 181 -21.98 6.61 -8.05
C ALA A 181 -21.76 7.98 -7.40
N LEU A 182 -20.72 8.14 -6.57
CA LEU A 182 -20.33 9.42 -5.97
C LEU A 182 -19.46 10.28 -6.91
N ILE A 183 -18.99 9.72 -8.03
CA ILE A 183 -18.19 10.47 -9.01
C ILE A 183 -19.11 11.49 -9.67
N SER A 184 -18.71 12.76 -9.68
CA SER A 184 -19.46 13.79 -10.39
C SER A 184 -19.55 13.46 -11.88
N SER A 185 -20.66 13.78 -12.54
CA SER A 185 -20.83 13.53 -13.98
C SER A 185 -19.70 14.13 -14.82
N TRP A 186 -19.26 15.35 -14.50
CA TRP A 186 -18.15 16.04 -15.17
C TRP A 186 -16.77 15.40 -14.91
N ALA A 187 -16.64 14.57 -13.87
CA ALA A 187 -15.36 13.94 -13.51
C ALA A 187 -15.29 12.47 -13.93
N ARG A 188 -16.39 11.87 -14.40
CA ARG A 188 -16.45 10.43 -14.72
C ARG A 188 -15.39 9.99 -15.69
N GLU A 189 -15.19 10.77 -16.75
CA GLU A 189 -14.21 10.45 -17.79
C GLU A 189 -12.79 10.48 -17.24
N GLY A 190 -12.41 11.58 -16.57
CA GLY A 190 -11.08 11.71 -15.97
C GLY A 190 -10.79 10.69 -14.87
N VAL A 191 -11.78 10.34 -14.05
CA VAL A 191 -11.62 9.27 -13.06
C VAL A 191 -11.47 7.91 -13.73
N ASN A 192 -12.26 7.61 -14.78
CA ASN A 192 -12.11 6.36 -15.52
C ASN A 192 -10.72 6.27 -16.16
N TRP A 193 -10.30 7.33 -16.86
CA TRP A 193 -8.95 7.43 -17.42
C TRP A 193 -7.88 7.21 -16.36
N ALA A 194 -7.97 7.88 -15.21
CA ALA A 194 -6.94 7.78 -14.18
C ALA A 194 -6.82 6.36 -13.62
N VAL A 195 -7.94 5.65 -13.50
CA VAL A 195 -7.96 4.24 -13.06
C VAL A 195 -7.42 3.33 -14.15
N GLN A 196 -7.93 3.43 -15.38
CA GLN A 196 -7.55 2.59 -16.50
C GLN A 196 -6.07 2.75 -16.88
N ALA A 197 -5.55 3.98 -16.81
CA ALA A 197 -4.15 4.29 -17.05
C ALA A 197 -3.23 3.90 -15.88
N GLY A 198 -3.77 3.41 -14.75
CA GLY A 198 -3.00 3.06 -13.55
C GLY A 198 -2.46 4.27 -12.78
N VAL A 199 -2.83 5.50 -13.15
CA VAL A 199 -2.42 6.75 -12.49
C VAL A 199 -3.01 6.87 -11.09
N MET A 200 -4.26 6.42 -10.92
CA MET A 200 -4.98 6.45 -9.67
C MET A 200 -5.51 5.06 -9.32
N SER A 201 -5.17 4.58 -8.12
CA SER A 201 -5.80 3.40 -7.51
C SER A 201 -6.82 3.80 -6.45
N GLY A 202 -7.76 2.91 -6.14
CA GLY A 202 -8.69 3.08 -5.03
C GLY A 202 -8.00 3.16 -3.66
N THR A 203 -8.68 3.71 -2.67
CA THR A 203 -8.21 3.80 -1.27
C THR A 203 -8.48 2.53 -0.46
N GLY A 204 -8.99 1.48 -1.10
CA GLY A 204 -9.31 0.17 -0.56
C GLY A 204 -9.78 -0.74 -1.71
N LYS A 205 -10.07 -2.02 -1.42
CA LYS A 205 -10.35 -3.06 -2.43
C LYS A 205 -11.34 -2.61 -3.51
N ASN A 206 -12.48 -2.02 -3.11
CA ASN A 206 -13.56 -1.61 -4.01
C ASN A 206 -14.02 -0.15 -3.75
N THR A 207 -13.11 0.74 -3.32
CA THR A 207 -13.45 2.14 -2.97
C THR A 207 -12.50 3.14 -3.62
N LEU A 208 -13.03 4.10 -4.40
CA LEU A 208 -12.26 5.19 -5.01
C LEU A 208 -12.09 6.40 -4.09
N ALA A 209 -13.06 6.65 -3.22
CA ALA A 209 -13.24 7.85 -2.43
C ALA A 209 -13.15 9.14 -3.27
N PRO A 210 -13.97 9.33 -4.33
CA PRO A 210 -13.80 10.44 -5.28
C PRO A 210 -13.91 11.84 -4.65
N LYS A 211 -14.62 11.95 -3.52
CA LYS A 211 -14.77 13.19 -2.73
C LYS A 211 -13.71 13.37 -1.63
N GLY A 212 -12.84 12.39 -1.41
CA GLY A 212 -11.76 12.48 -0.43
C GLY A 212 -10.68 13.46 -0.88
N THR A 213 -10.04 14.15 0.06
CA THR A 213 -8.89 15.01 -0.24
C THR A 213 -7.66 14.19 -0.60
N CYS A 214 -6.79 14.74 -1.45
CA CYS A 214 -5.51 14.15 -1.79
C CYS A 214 -4.41 14.57 -0.81
N THR A 215 -3.55 13.64 -0.40
CA THR A 215 -2.32 13.97 0.34
C THR A 215 -1.14 14.24 -0.60
N ARG A 216 -0.06 14.83 -0.06
CA ARG A 216 1.18 15.08 -0.81
C ARG A 216 1.84 13.79 -1.30
N ALA A 217 1.82 12.72 -0.50
CA ALA A 217 2.31 11.42 -0.91
C ALA A 217 1.44 10.78 -2.00
N GLN A 218 0.11 10.96 -1.96
CA GLN A 218 -0.77 10.51 -3.04
C GLN A 218 -0.51 11.26 -4.34
N LEU A 219 -0.29 12.58 -4.29
CA LEU A 219 0.12 13.34 -5.47
C LEU A 219 1.45 12.81 -6.03
N ALA A 220 2.46 12.58 -5.19
CA ALA A 220 3.71 11.99 -5.62
C ALA A 220 3.52 10.62 -6.29
N GLN A 221 2.64 9.78 -5.73
CA GLN A 221 2.32 8.47 -6.30
C GLN A 221 1.64 8.58 -7.66
N PHE A 222 0.71 9.52 -7.83
CA PHE A 222 0.05 9.75 -9.13
C PHE A 222 1.06 10.17 -10.18
N ILE A 223 2.00 11.05 -9.84
CA ILE A 223 3.07 11.49 -10.74
C ILE A 223 3.98 10.31 -11.11
N LYS A 224 4.41 9.51 -10.12
CA LYS A 224 5.22 8.32 -10.41
C LYS A 224 4.46 7.36 -11.33
N ASN A 225 3.20 7.06 -11.03
CA ASN A 225 2.38 6.16 -11.83
C ASN A 225 2.08 6.70 -13.23
N TYR A 226 2.03 8.03 -13.40
CA TYR A 226 1.87 8.64 -14.73
C TYR A 226 3.00 8.25 -15.69
N TYR A 227 4.23 8.17 -15.20
CA TYR A 227 5.41 7.77 -15.99
C TYR A 227 5.73 6.27 -15.90
N GLU A 228 5.38 5.64 -14.78
CA GLU A 228 5.61 4.22 -14.48
C GLU A 228 4.27 3.57 -14.07
N PRO A 229 3.33 3.39 -15.01
CA PRO A 229 2.00 2.89 -14.68
C PRO A 229 2.09 1.49 -14.09
N THR A 230 1.54 1.33 -12.89
CA THR A 230 1.30 0.01 -12.31
C THR A 230 0.07 -0.55 -12.98
N VAL A 231 0.24 -1.44 -13.97
CA VAL A 231 -0.88 -2.10 -14.64
C VAL A 231 -1.66 -2.90 -13.60
N PRO A 232 -2.94 -2.62 -13.33
CA PRO A 232 -3.75 -3.52 -12.52
C PRO A 232 -3.88 -4.84 -13.30
N GLU A 233 -3.45 -5.96 -12.73
CA GLU A 233 -3.81 -7.27 -13.27
C GLU A 233 -5.36 -7.34 -13.31
N MET A 234 -5.88 -7.58 -14.51
CA MET A 234 -7.30 -7.86 -14.71
C MET A 234 -7.65 -9.10 -13.87
N PRO A 235 -8.71 -9.08 -13.04
CA PRO A 235 -9.16 -10.30 -12.39
C PRO A 235 -9.59 -11.29 -13.48
N GLU A 236 -8.90 -12.43 -13.58
CA GLU A 236 -9.35 -13.54 -14.41
C GLU A 236 -10.74 -14.00 -13.94
N ASP A 237 -11.63 -14.26 -14.91
CA ASP A 237 -12.97 -14.78 -14.64
C ASP A 237 -12.89 -16.03 -13.77
N PRO A 238 -13.67 -16.14 -12.68
CA PRO A 238 -13.66 -17.34 -11.86
C PRO A 238 -14.16 -18.53 -12.68
N PRO A 239 -13.50 -19.70 -12.62
CA PRO A 239 -14.03 -20.90 -13.25
C PRO A 239 -15.40 -21.21 -12.64
N GLN A 240 -16.40 -21.39 -13.50
CA GLN A 240 -17.73 -21.85 -13.11
C GLN A 240 -17.58 -23.20 -12.39
N GLY A 241 -17.84 -23.20 -11.09
CA GLY A 241 -17.83 -24.38 -10.26
C GLY A 241 -19.19 -25.06 -10.28
N ASP A 242 -19.21 -26.25 -10.87
CA ASP A 242 -20.30 -27.21 -10.86
C ASP A 242 -20.61 -27.63 -9.42
N GLY A 243 -21.89 -27.91 -9.13
CA GLY A 243 -22.45 -27.95 -7.79
C GLY A 243 -22.19 -29.20 -6.92
N ASP A 244 -23.00 -29.24 -5.85
CA ASP A 244 -23.31 -30.34 -4.91
C ASP A 244 -22.55 -30.44 -3.55
N GLY A 245 -23.03 -29.63 -2.59
CA GLY A 245 -23.54 -30.07 -1.27
C GLY A 245 -22.58 -30.44 -0.11
N PRO A 246 -23.07 -30.63 1.14
CA PRO A 246 -24.44 -30.47 1.63
C PRO A 246 -24.62 -29.45 2.78
N SER A 247 -25.86 -28.97 2.84
CA SER A 247 -26.51 -28.23 3.93
C SER A 247 -26.47 -28.96 5.28
N GLY A 248 -26.00 -28.26 6.32
CA GLY A 248 -26.22 -28.61 7.72
C GLY A 248 -26.78 -27.41 8.48
N GLY A 249 -28.09 -27.37 8.67
CA GLY A 249 -28.78 -26.32 9.42
C GLY A 249 -28.53 -26.44 10.93
N GLY A 250 -28.27 -25.31 11.57
CA GLY A 250 -28.26 -25.13 13.02
C GLY A 250 -28.76 -23.74 13.37
N ASN A 251 -30.04 -23.63 13.68
CA ASN A 251 -30.67 -22.43 14.20
C ASN A 251 -30.36 -22.31 15.70
N PHE A 252 -29.72 -21.23 16.14
CA PHE A 252 -29.71 -20.83 17.56
C PHE A 252 -29.85 -19.32 17.69
N GLY A 253 -31.02 -18.89 18.17
CA GLY A 253 -31.21 -17.55 18.71
C GLY A 253 -30.70 -17.47 20.16
N GLY A 254 -30.12 -16.32 20.51
CA GLY A 254 -29.99 -15.86 21.90
C GLY A 254 -28.58 -15.48 22.38
N SER A 255 -28.49 -14.24 22.90
CA SER A 255 -27.44 -13.65 23.75
C SER A 255 -26.28 -12.89 23.06
N LEU A 256 -25.95 -11.75 23.67
CA LEU A 256 -25.07 -10.66 23.23
C LEU A 256 -23.61 -10.79 23.72
N ASP A 257 -23.12 -11.99 24.10
CA ASP A 257 -21.82 -12.14 24.78
C ASP A 257 -20.93 -13.31 24.29
N THR A 258 -20.90 -13.61 22.98
CA THR A 258 -19.86 -14.50 22.41
C THR A 258 -18.99 -13.75 21.39
N PRO A 259 -17.70 -13.52 21.68
CA PRO A 259 -16.77 -12.97 20.71
C PRO A 259 -16.60 -13.93 19.53
N ARG A 260 -16.89 -13.41 18.34
CA ARG A 260 -16.90 -14.16 17.08
C ARG A 260 -15.63 -13.83 16.31
N ASN A 261 -15.07 -14.82 15.62
CA ASN A 261 -14.05 -14.58 14.60
C ASN A 261 -14.57 -13.58 13.55
N SER A 262 -13.63 -12.99 12.81
CA SER A 262 -13.95 -12.01 11.77
C SER A 262 -14.88 -12.60 10.72
N PRO A 263 -15.96 -11.91 10.33
CA PRO A 263 -16.82 -12.33 9.22
C PRO A 263 -16.13 -12.18 7.86
N LEU A 264 -14.92 -11.59 7.82
CA LEU A 264 -14.13 -11.41 6.60
C LEU A 264 -13.39 -12.69 6.19
N VAL A 265 -13.41 -13.73 7.01
CA VAL A 265 -12.77 -15.02 6.73
C VAL A 265 -13.40 -15.67 5.51
N SER A 266 -12.58 -15.98 4.51
CA SER A 266 -12.94 -16.70 3.29
C SER A 266 -12.35 -18.11 3.21
N TYR A 267 -11.43 -18.47 4.12
CA TYR A 267 -10.81 -19.79 4.19
C TYR A 267 -10.54 -20.17 5.65
N THR A 268 -10.73 -21.43 6.02
CA THR A 268 -10.47 -21.90 7.39
C THR A 268 -9.70 -23.21 7.33
N GLN A 269 -8.58 -23.27 8.05
CA GLN A 269 -7.79 -24.48 8.27
C GLN A 269 -7.21 -24.40 9.67
N LEU A 270 -7.91 -25.02 10.64
CA LEU A 270 -7.54 -24.89 12.04
C LEU A 270 -6.25 -25.64 12.36
N SER A 271 -5.38 -24.96 13.09
CA SER A 271 -4.11 -25.46 13.60
C SER A 271 -4.29 -26.07 15.00
N PRO A 272 -3.70 -27.25 15.28
CA PRO A 272 -3.63 -27.77 16.65
C PRO A 272 -2.60 -27.03 17.54
N ASN A 273 -1.74 -26.20 16.94
CA ASN A 273 -0.63 -25.52 17.61
C ASN A 273 -1.13 -24.26 18.35
N HIS A 274 -1.88 -24.44 19.44
CA HIS A 274 -2.39 -23.36 20.26
C HIS A 274 -2.43 -23.75 21.74
N SER A 275 -2.45 -22.78 22.66
CA SER A 275 -2.55 -23.06 24.10
C SER A 275 -3.97 -23.05 24.66
N GLY A 276 -4.99 -23.18 23.80
CA GLY A 276 -6.39 -23.13 24.21
C GLY A 276 -6.81 -21.72 24.59
N GLN A 277 -7.86 -21.62 25.41
CA GLN A 277 -8.54 -20.35 25.67
C GLN A 277 -7.62 -19.29 26.28
N ARG A 278 -7.78 -18.06 25.81
CA ARG A 278 -7.12 -16.88 26.39
C ARG A 278 -7.63 -16.63 27.80
N THR A 279 -6.75 -16.17 28.67
CA THR A 279 -7.11 -15.70 30.02
C THR A 279 -7.11 -14.18 30.14
N HIS A 280 -6.86 -13.48 29.02
CA HIS A 280 -6.85 -12.03 28.93
C HIS A 280 -7.79 -11.60 27.80
N LYS A 281 -8.44 -10.44 27.95
CA LYS A 281 -9.23 -9.85 26.86
C LYS A 281 -8.32 -9.51 25.67
N ILE A 282 -8.86 -9.55 24.47
CA ILE A 282 -8.14 -9.04 23.31
C ILE A 282 -8.06 -7.52 23.42
N ASP A 283 -6.84 -7.00 23.51
CA ASP A 283 -6.60 -5.56 23.51
C ASP A 283 -5.35 -5.16 22.71
N THR A 284 -4.70 -6.13 22.06
CA THR A 284 -3.49 -5.93 21.26
C THR A 284 -3.65 -6.54 19.86
N ILE A 285 -2.96 -5.99 18.87
CA ILE A 285 -2.81 -6.57 17.52
C ILE A 285 -1.33 -6.86 17.27
N THR A 286 -0.98 -8.07 16.84
CA THR A 286 0.37 -8.40 16.39
C THR A 286 0.35 -8.75 14.91
N ILE A 287 1.01 -7.93 14.09
CA ILE A 287 1.09 -8.15 12.64
C ILE A 287 2.41 -8.83 12.33
N HIS A 288 2.35 -9.87 11.51
CA HIS A 288 3.45 -10.70 11.04
C HIS A 288 3.52 -10.67 9.50
N CYS A 289 4.67 -11.08 8.96
CA CYS A 289 4.81 -11.40 7.55
C CYS A 289 5.17 -12.87 7.39
N MET A 290 4.59 -13.52 6.39
CA MET A 290 5.02 -14.86 5.99
C MET A 290 6.44 -14.77 5.46
N ALA A 291 7.32 -15.67 5.92
CA ALA A 291 8.72 -15.72 5.51
C ALA A 291 8.93 -16.19 4.06
N GLU A 292 7.87 -16.58 3.38
CA GLU A 292 7.85 -17.05 2.00
C GLU A 292 6.59 -16.48 1.33
N ASP A 293 6.57 -16.41 0.00
CA ASP A 293 5.36 -16.08 -0.75
C ASP A 293 4.40 -17.29 -0.70
N TRP A 294 3.63 -17.37 0.37
CA TRP A 294 2.67 -18.42 0.61
C TRP A 294 1.25 -17.91 0.40
N THR A 295 0.46 -18.72 -0.29
CA THR A 295 -1.00 -18.58 -0.24
C THR A 295 -1.52 -18.89 1.16
N VAL A 296 -2.75 -18.47 1.44
CA VAL A 296 -3.40 -18.79 2.72
C VAL A 296 -3.58 -20.30 2.92
N GLU A 297 -3.76 -21.07 1.85
CA GLU A 297 -3.83 -22.53 1.91
C GLU A 297 -2.49 -23.14 2.32
N ARG A 298 -1.38 -22.69 1.72
CA ARG A 298 -0.05 -23.21 2.02
C ARG A 298 0.36 -22.90 3.47
N CYS A 299 0.07 -21.69 3.93
CA CYS A 299 0.27 -21.30 5.33
C CYS A 299 -0.60 -22.14 6.28
N GLY A 300 -1.88 -22.34 5.94
CA GLY A 300 -2.79 -23.19 6.71
C GLY A 300 -2.35 -24.65 6.78
N GLN A 301 -1.89 -25.23 5.68
CA GLN A 301 -1.33 -26.59 5.65
C GLN A 301 -0.12 -26.72 6.56
N GLN A 302 0.79 -25.74 6.53
CA GLN A 302 1.96 -25.73 7.39
C GLN A 302 1.59 -25.63 8.88
N PHE A 303 0.65 -24.75 9.23
CA PHE A 303 0.17 -24.61 10.60
C PHE A 303 -0.66 -25.81 11.08
N ALA A 304 -1.28 -26.58 10.17
CA ALA A 304 -2.03 -27.78 10.53
C ALA A 304 -1.12 -28.96 10.96
N ASP A 305 0.18 -28.93 10.63
CA ASP A 305 1.14 -29.94 11.11
C ASP A 305 1.38 -29.77 12.62
N PRO A 306 1.04 -30.77 13.46
CA PRO A 306 1.27 -30.71 14.90
C PRO A 306 2.75 -30.64 15.29
N ASN A 307 3.68 -30.93 14.36
CA ASN A 307 5.11 -30.84 14.60
C ASN A 307 5.71 -29.47 14.24
N TYR A 308 4.96 -28.59 13.59
CA TYR A 308 5.48 -27.28 13.15
C TYR A 308 5.69 -26.30 14.32
N GLN A 309 4.93 -26.47 15.41
CA GLN A 309 5.07 -25.67 16.64
C GLN A 309 4.92 -24.15 16.45
N ALA A 310 4.16 -23.72 15.45
CA ALA A 310 3.79 -22.32 15.24
C ALA A 310 2.38 -22.22 14.66
N SER A 311 1.74 -21.07 14.88
CA SER A 311 0.44 -20.71 14.30
C SER A 311 0.20 -19.20 14.41
N SER A 312 -0.84 -18.70 13.73
CA SER A 312 -1.43 -17.39 13.97
C SER A 312 -2.94 -17.51 14.09
N ASN A 313 -3.62 -16.45 14.54
CA ASN A 313 -5.09 -16.43 14.47
C ASN A 313 -5.56 -16.35 13.01
N TYR A 314 -4.99 -15.40 12.26
CA TYR A 314 -5.37 -15.16 10.87
C TYR A 314 -4.17 -15.21 9.91
N GLY A 315 -4.50 -15.47 8.64
CA GLY A 315 -3.64 -15.24 7.48
C GLY A 315 -4.27 -14.26 6.50
N VAL A 316 -3.46 -13.47 5.81
CA VAL A 316 -3.87 -12.61 4.71
C VAL A 316 -3.02 -12.95 3.49
N GLY A 317 -3.65 -13.46 2.43
CA GLY A 317 -2.99 -13.81 1.17
C GLY A 317 -2.63 -12.59 0.34
N SER A 318 -1.69 -12.75 -0.60
CA SER A 318 -1.30 -11.71 -1.58
C SER A 318 -2.45 -11.32 -2.51
N ASP A 319 -3.48 -12.15 -2.60
CA ASP A 319 -4.77 -11.95 -3.26
C ASP A 319 -5.83 -11.25 -2.38
N GLY A 320 -5.46 -10.86 -1.16
CA GLY A 320 -6.35 -10.22 -0.18
C GLY A 320 -7.40 -11.15 0.43
N ARG A 321 -7.32 -12.48 0.25
CA ARG A 321 -8.16 -13.43 0.99
C ARG A 321 -7.71 -13.52 2.43
N ILE A 322 -8.67 -13.68 3.34
CA ILE A 322 -8.42 -13.76 4.78
C ILE A 322 -8.73 -15.18 5.24
N ALA A 323 -7.79 -15.78 5.96
CA ALA A 323 -7.90 -17.11 6.49
C ALA A 323 -7.92 -17.13 8.02
N LEU A 324 -8.63 -18.09 8.59
CA LEU A 324 -8.62 -18.40 10.02
C LEU A 324 -7.82 -19.69 10.27
N TYR A 325 -6.80 -19.61 11.12
CA TYR A 325 -6.00 -20.78 11.52
C TYR A 325 -6.13 -21.11 13.01
N VAL A 326 -6.39 -20.13 13.87
CA VAL A 326 -6.69 -20.35 15.29
C VAL A 326 -7.81 -19.40 15.67
N ASP A 327 -8.90 -19.95 16.24
CA ASP A 327 -10.01 -19.15 16.76
C ASP A 327 -9.50 -18.01 17.65
N GLU A 328 -10.08 -16.81 17.53
CA GLU A 328 -9.66 -15.64 18.31
C GLU A 328 -9.75 -15.88 19.82
N TRP A 329 -10.65 -16.75 20.27
CA TRP A 329 -10.75 -17.11 21.69
C TRP A 329 -9.55 -17.92 22.19
N ASN A 330 -8.78 -18.53 21.28
CA ASN A 330 -7.60 -19.32 21.57
C ASN A 330 -6.30 -18.53 21.36
N ARG A 331 -5.30 -18.87 22.16
CA ARG A 331 -3.94 -18.33 22.07
C ARG A 331 -3.15 -19.10 21.01
N SER A 332 -2.88 -18.46 19.87
CA SER A 332 -1.94 -18.94 18.84
C SER A 332 -0.50 -19.01 19.38
N TRP A 333 0.39 -19.70 18.68
CA TRP A 333 1.83 -19.73 18.95
C TRP A 333 2.58 -18.92 17.90
N CYS A 334 2.49 -17.59 17.99
CA CYS A 334 2.89 -16.72 16.90
C CYS A 334 4.10 -15.86 17.28
N SER A 335 3.95 -15.02 18.31
CA SER A 335 4.92 -13.97 18.58
C SER A 335 6.13 -14.43 19.38
N SER A 336 6.26 -15.72 19.71
CA SER A 336 7.24 -16.24 20.67
C SER A 336 7.13 -15.64 22.09
N SER A 337 5.98 -15.06 22.44
CA SER A 337 5.68 -14.57 23.78
C SER A 337 4.27 -15.00 24.16
N ALA A 338 4.18 -15.97 25.08
CA ALA A 338 2.89 -16.47 25.54
C ALA A 338 2.03 -15.39 26.22
N GLU A 339 2.65 -14.37 26.82
CA GLU A 339 1.96 -13.22 27.40
C GLU A 339 1.36 -12.33 26.31
N ASN A 340 2.14 -12.03 25.27
CA ASN A 340 1.65 -11.24 24.13
C ASN A 340 0.57 -11.99 23.36
N ASP A 341 0.82 -13.25 23.02
CA ASP A 341 -0.14 -14.09 22.31
C ASP A 341 -1.43 -14.30 23.11
N ASN A 342 -1.43 -14.15 24.45
CA ASN A 342 -2.65 -14.25 25.28
C ASN A 342 -3.59 -13.05 25.11
N ARG A 343 -3.05 -11.87 24.75
CA ARG A 343 -3.81 -10.61 24.61
C ARG A 343 -3.92 -10.11 23.18
N ALA A 344 -3.08 -10.61 22.27
CA ALA A 344 -3.01 -10.17 20.89
C ALA A 344 -3.74 -11.09 19.92
N VAL A 345 -4.49 -10.52 18.99
CA VAL A 345 -4.82 -11.22 17.74
C VAL A 345 -3.62 -11.14 16.81
N THR A 346 -3.15 -12.31 16.35
CA THR A 346 -1.95 -12.46 15.54
C THR A 346 -2.31 -12.70 14.07
N ILE A 347 -1.63 -12.02 13.15
CA ILE A 347 -2.00 -12.01 11.73
C ILE A 347 -0.76 -12.20 10.87
N GLU A 348 -0.69 -13.30 10.12
CA GLU A 348 0.35 -13.54 9.10
C GLU A 348 -0.05 -12.93 7.77
N VAL A 349 0.83 -12.15 7.14
CA VAL A 349 0.54 -11.46 5.87
C VAL A 349 1.52 -11.94 4.80
N ALA A 350 1.00 -12.43 3.68
CA ALA A 350 1.79 -12.87 2.54
C ALA A 350 2.56 -11.70 1.92
N ASN A 351 3.80 -11.97 1.54
CA ASN A 351 4.68 -11.02 0.87
C ASN A 351 4.83 -11.38 -0.62
N ILE A 352 5.35 -10.46 -1.43
CA ILE A 352 5.56 -10.60 -2.88
C ILE A 352 7.00 -10.33 -3.32
N GLY A 353 7.97 -10.31 -2.40
CA GLY A 353 9.32 -9.85 -2.76
C GLY A 353 10.46 -10.14 -1.78
N GLY A 354 10.24 -11.04 -0.81
CA GLY A 354 11.32 -11.60 -0.01
C GLY A 354 12.06 -10.62 0.92
N ALA A 355 13.09 -11.12 1.60
CA ALA A 355 13.94 -10.32 2.49
C ALA A 355 14.73 -9.22 1.76
N PRO A 356 15.09 -8.12 2.47
CA PRO A 356 14.72 -7.77 3.84
C PRO A 356 13.40 -6.98 3.92
N LEU A 357 12.90 -6.51 2.78
CA LEU A 357 11.75 -5.61 2.71
C LEU A 357 10.44 -6.35 2.96
N TRP A 358 10.28 -7.56 2.42
CA TRP A 358 9.04 -8.35 2.46
C TRP A 358 7.84 -7.53 2.00
N PRO A 359 7.86 -6.96 0.78
CA PRO A 359 6.78 -6.12 0.29
C PRO A 359 5.48 -6.90 0.27
N VAL A 360 4.38 -6.24 0.64
CA VAL A 360 3.05 -6.82 0.64
C VAL A 360 2.26 -6.24 -0.52
N SER A 361 1.44 -7.05 -1.19
CA SER A 361 0.58 -6.58 -2.28
C SER A 361 -0.44 -5.55 -1.77
N GLN A 362 -0.95 -4.71 -2.67
CA GLN A 362 -1.99 -3.75 -2.30
C GLN A 362 -3.28 -4.44 -1.81
N GLN A 363 -3.61 -5.61 -2.35
CA GLN A 363 -4.79 -6.39 -1.97
C GLN A 363 -4.64 -6.92 -0.54
N ALA A 364 -3.49 -7.52 -0.22
CA ALA A 364 -3.16 -7.99 1.11
C ALA A 364 -3.12 -6.84 2.13
N TYR A 365 -2.49 -5.72 1.78
CA TYR A 365 -2.43 -4.55 2.67
C TYR A 365 -3.83 -3.97 2.96
N SER A 366 -4.71 -3.92 1.95
CA SER A 366 -6.09 -3.46 2.12
C SER A 366 -6.90 -4.42 3.00
N ALA A 367 -6.79 -5.73 2.75
CA ALA A 367 -7.45 -6.77 3.53
C ALA A 367 -6.97 -6.79 4.99
N LEU A 368 -5.67 -6.56 5.23
CA LEU A 368 -5.12 -6.39 6.58
C LEU A 368 -5.79 -5.22 7.32
N ILE A 369 -5.94 -4.06 6.67
CA ILE A 369 -6.62 -2.90 7.29
C ILE A 369 -8.10 -3.22 7.58
N ASP A 370 -8.79 -3.90 6.65
CA ASP A 370 -10.19 -4.34 6.84
C ASP A 370 -10.31 -5.26 8.05
N LEU A 371 -9.45 -6.28 8.13
CA LEU A 371 -9.39 -7.25 9.22
C LEU A 371 -9.08 -6.59 10.57
N VAL A 372 -8.03 -5.75 10.63
CA VAL A 372 -7.67 -5.06 11.87
C VAL A 372 -8.77 -4.10 12.33
N THR A 373 -9.44 -3.42 11.40
CA THR A 373 -10.60 -2.57 11.73
C THR A 373 -11.74 -3.38 12.34
N ASP A 374 -12.07 -4.53 11.75
CA ASP A 374 -13.10 -5.43 12.25
C ASP A 374 -12.75 -5.98 13.65
N ILE A 375 -11.51 -6.45 13.85
CA ILE A 375 -11.02 -6.93 15.16
C ILE A 375 -11.16 -5.84 16.21
N CYS A 376 -10.75 -4.61 15.90
CA CYS A 376 -10.84 -3.48 16.84
C CYS A 376 -12.30 -3.23 17.25
N ARG A 377 -13.23 -3.22 16.29
CA ARG A 377 -14.66 -3.00 16.58
C ARG A 377 -15.24 -4.09 17.47
N ARG A 378 -14.99 -5.37 17.12
CA ARG A 378 -15.57 -6.51 17.85
C ARG A 378 -15.02 -6.63 19.27
N ASN A 379 -13.76 -6.24 19.48
CA ASN A 379 -13.08 -6.37 20.77
C ASN A 379 -13.06 -5.06 21.58
N GLY A 380 -13.75 -4.01 21.13
CA GLY A 380 -13.83 -2.75 21.88
C GLY A 380 -12.50 -1.98 21.96
N ILE A 381 -11.61 -2.16 20.98
CA ILE A 381 -10.38 -1.38 20.86
C ILE A 381 -10.75 -0.05 20.18
N GLU A 382 -10.95 0.99 20.98
CA GLU A 382 -11.40 2.30 20.48
C GLU A 382 -10.38 2.98 19.57
N ARG A 383 -9.09 2.75 19.83
CA ARG A 383 -7.97 3.29 19.05
C ARG A 383 -6.85 2.28 18.96
N LEU A 384 -6.28 2.17 17.76
CA LEU A 384 -5.03 1.48 17.51
C LEU A 384 -3.87 2.48 17.67
N LEU A 385 -2.88 2.13 18.47
CA LEU A 385 -1.79 3.00 18.90
C LEU A 385 -0.45 2.36 18.59
N TRP A 386 0.39 3.10 17.88
CA TRP A 386 1.75 2.69 17.52
C TRP A 386 2.74 3.82 17.77
N GLN A 387 3.75 3.54 18.59
CA GLN A 387 4.90 4.43 18.82
C GLN A 387 6.21 3.81 18.30
N GLY A 388 6.20 2.53 17.92
CA GLY A 388 7.40 1.80 17.54
C GLY A 388 8.37 1.56 18.70
N ASP A 389 7.88 1.61 19.94
CA ASP A 389 8.71 1.50 21.14
C ASP A 389 8.46 0.18 21.87
N LYS A 390 9.46 -0.71 21.87
CA LYS A 390 9.41 -2.00 22.56
C LYS A 390 9.17 -1.86 24.07
N SER A 391 9.60 -0.76 24.70
CA SER A 391 9.40 -0.53 26.14
C SER A 391 7.93 -0.31 26.52
N LEU A 392 7.09 -0.02 25.53
CA LEU A 392 5.64 0.19 25.72
C LEU A 392 4.81 -1.08 25.56
N VAL A 393 5.43 -2.24 25.30
CA VAL A 393 4.72 -3.52 25.28
C VAL A 393 3.97 -3.71 26.60
N GLY A 394 2.66 -3.92 26.50
CA GLY A 394 1.76 -4.09 27.64
C GLY A 394 1.15 -2.80 28.20
N GLN A 395 1.64 -1.62 27.79
CA GLN A 395 1.07 -0.31 28.13
C GLN A 395 0.05 0.13 27.07
N VAL A 396 -1.10 -0.53 27.02
CA VAL A 396 -2.08 -0.41 25.92
C VAL A 396 -2.67 0.98 25.69
N ASP A 397 -2.68 1.85 26.70
CA ASP A 397 -3.10 3.24 26.56
C ASP A 397 -2.09 4.10 25.78
N LYS A 398 -0.87 3.58 25.56
CA LYS A 398 0.21 4.24 24.81
C LYS A 398 0.53 3.51 23.51
N GLN A 399 0.49 2.18 23.53
CA GLN A 399 0.75 1.32 22.37
C GLN A 399 0.06 -0.03 22.54
N ASN A 400 -0.74 -0.42 21.56
CA ASN A 400 -1.47 -1.70 21.55
C ASN A 400 -1.27 -2.46 20.23
N MET A 401 -0.24 -2.09 19.48
CA MET A 401 0.32 -2.90 18.41
C MET A 401 1.69 -3.42 18.80
N THR A 402 1.99 -4.65 18.40
CA THR A 402 3.25 -5.33 18.70
C THR A 402 3.79 -6.06 17.47
N VAL A 403 5.08 -6.37 17.47
CA VAL A 403 5.76 -7.07 16.39
C VAL A 403 6.65 -8.20 16.90
N HIS A 404 6.77 -9.27 16.11
CA HIS A 404 7.52 -10.47 16.50
C HIS A 404 8.98 -10.20 16.86
N ARG A 405 9.65 -9.30 16.12
CA ARG A 405 11.05 -8.90 16.35
C ARG A 405 11.34 -8.34 17.75
N TRP A 406 10.30 -8.00 18.53
CA TRP A 406 10.47 -7.57 19.92
C TRP A 406 10.59 -8.73 20.91
N PHE A 407 10.10 -9.91 20.57
CA PHE A 407 10.04 -11.06 21.47
C PHE A 407 11.06 -12.15 21.11
N ALA A 408 11.49 -12.20 19.85
CA ALA A 408 12.50 -13.12 19.35
C ALA A 408 13.46 -12.41 18.40
N ASN A 409 14.68 -12.96 18.24
CA ASN A 409 15.65 -12.47 17.26
C ASN A 409 15.23 -12.87 15.84
N LYS A 410 14.27 -12.13 15.29
CA LYS A 410 13.61 -12.36 14.00
C LYS A 410 13.45 -11.03 13.27
N SER A 411 13.39 -11.07 11.94
CA SER A 411 13.11 -9.90 11.10
C SER A 411 11.61 -9.64 10.91
N CYS A 412 10.72 -10.51 11.36
CA CYS A 412 9.27 -10.36 11.23
C CYS A 412 8.75 -9.09 11.98
N PRO A 413 7.90 -8.26 11.36
CA PRO A 413 7.10 -8.47 10.14
C PRO A 413 7.75 -7.97 8.83
N GLY A 414 9.08 -7.98 8.75
CA GLY A 414 9.79 -7.33 7.66
C GLY A 414 9.71 -5.81 7.73
N ASP A 415 10.55 -5.13 6.97
CA ASP A 415 10.61 -3.67 7.06
C ASP A 415 9.42 -2.99 6.36
N TYR A 416 8.81 -3.63 5.36
CA TYR A 416 7.62 -3.09 4.69
C TYR A 416 6.46 -2.87 5.66
N LEU A 417 6.09 -3.90 6.43
CA LEU A 417 4.97 -3.80 7.38
C LEU A 417 5.39 -3.03 8.61
N TYR A 418 6.59 -3.27 9.18
CA TYR A 418 7.06 -2.56 10.38
C TYR A 418 6.97 -1.03 10.21
N ASN A 419 7.42 -0.53 9.05
CA ASN A 419 7.39 0.90 8.74
C ASN A 419 5.98 1.45 8.47
N ARG A 420 5.00 0.59 8.16
CA ARG A 420 3.59 0.95 7.90
C ARG A 420 2.67 0.79 9.11
N HIS A 421 3.16 0.35 10.27
CA HIS A 421 2.31 0.19 11.46
C HIS A 421 1.64 1.51 11.88
N GLY A 422 2.33 2.64 11.73
CA GLY A 422 1.74 3.97 11.96
C GLY A 422 0.59 4.27 11.00
N ASP A 423 0.78 4.01 9.70
CA ASP A 423 -0.25 4.23 8.67
C ASP A 423 -1.46 3.30 8.84
N ILE A 424 -1.21 2.04 9.20
CA ILE A 424 -2.25 1.07 9.55
C ILE A 424 -3.05 1.59 10.74
N ALA A 425 -2.38 2.00 11.82
CA ALA A 425 -3.03 2.55 13.00
C ALA A 425 -3.87 3.79 12.67
N GLU A 426 -3.32 4.74 11.91
CA GLU A 426 -4.04 5.94 11.50
C GLU A 426 -5.27 5.60 10.64
N THR A 427 -5.12 4.72 9.66
CA THR A 427 -6.20 4.34 8.74
C THR A 427 -7.31 3.61 9.46
N VAL A 428 -6.97 2.66 10.35
CA VAL A 428 -7.93 1.95 11.19
C VAL A 428 -8.66 2.95 12.10
N ASN A 429 -7.93 3.84 12.80
CA ASN A 429 -8.53 4.86 13.66
C ASN A 429 -9.52 5.75 12.92
N ARG A 430 -9.19 6.18 11.70
CA ARG A 430 -10.08 6.97 10.85
C ARG A 430 -11.38 6.22 10.54
N ARG A 431 -11.31 4.91 10.28
CA ARG A 431 -12.48 4.06 10.01
C ARG A 431 -13.32 3.81 11.27
N LEU A 432 -12.69 3.68 12.43
CA LEU A 432 -13.39 3.59 13.72
C LEU A 432 -14.19 4.88 14.00
N LEU A 433 -13.59 6.06 13.78
CA LEU A 433 -14.24 7.37 13.97
C LEU A 433 -15.42 7.62 13.02
N ASN A 434 -15.26 7.35 11.71
CA ASN A 434 -16.32 7.58 10.73
C ASN A 434 -17.59 6.76 11.02
N THR A 435 -17.43 5.59 11.62
CA THR A 435 -18.55 4.72 12.02
C THR A 435 -19.29 5.30 13.22
N ASN A 436 -18.56 5.87 14.19
CA ASN A 436 -19.14 6.51 15.36
C ASN A 436 -19.96 7.75 14.99
N VAL A 437 -19.50 8.52 14.00
CA VAL A 437 -20.25 9.66 13.44
C VAL A 437 -21.52 9.18 12.73
N ALA A 438 -21.42 8.17 11.85
CA ALA A 438 -22.59 7.62 11.16
C ALA A 438 -23.61 7.00 12.13
N GLY A 439 -23.15 6.29 13.17
CA GLY A 439 -23.98 5.74 14.24
C GLY A 439 -24.66 6.82 15.08
N ALA A 440 -23.95 7.90 15.42
CA ALA A 440 -24.51 9.04 16.13
C ALA A 440 -25.58 9.76 15.29
N ILE A 441 -25.35 9.96 13.99
CA ILE A 441 -26.31 10.54 13.06
C ILE A 441 -27.56 9.65 12.94
N SER A 442 -27.39 8.33 12.80
CA SER A 442 -28.50 7.36 12.74
C SER A 442 -29.34 7.36 14.01
N LYS A 443 -28.68 7.39 15.19
CA LYS A 443 -29.35 7.45 16.49
C LYS A 443 -30.11 8.77 16.70
N ALA A 444 -29.52 9.88 16.27
CA ALA A 444 -30.18 11.19 16.25
C ALA A 444 -31.39 11.18 15.30
N ALA A 445 -31.26 10.65 14.09
CA ALA A 445 -32.35 10.55 13.12
C ALA A 445 -33.50 9.64 13.61
N GLY A 446 -33.20 8.58 14.36
CA GLY A 446 -34.19 7.71 15.00
C GLY A 446 -34.97 8.39 16.15
N LEU A 447 -34.35 9.33 16.86
CA LEU A 447 -35.00 10.14 17.91
C LEU A 447 -35.99 11.17 17.32
N TYR A 448 -35.78 11.65 16.09
CA TYR A 448 -36.70 12.57 15.41
C TYR A 448 -37.88 11.91 14.70
N ARG A 449 -37.91 10.57 14.56
CA ARG A 449 -38.99 9.82 13.88
C ARG A 449 -40.10 9.31 14.81
N LYS A 450 -40.06 9.59 16.12
CA LYS A 450 -41.21 9.39 17.02
C LYS A 450 -41.92 10.72 17.28
N ARG A 451 -42.92 11.03 16.44
CA ARG A 451 -44.08 11.85 16.80
C ARG A 451 -45.32 11.18 16.27
#